data_AF-A0AAE3C7F0-F1
#
_entry.id   AF-A0AAE3C7F0-F1
#
_cell.length_a   1.000
_cell.length_b   1.000
_cell.length_c   1.000
_cell.angle_alpha   90.00
_cell.angle_beta   90.00
_cell.angle_gamma   90.00
#
_symmetry.space_group_name_H-M   'P 1'
#
loop_
_entity.id
_entity.type
_entity.pdbx_description
1 polymer ?
#
loop_
_entity_poly.entity_id
_entity_poly.type
_entity_poly.pdbx_seq_one_letter_code
_entity_poly.pdbx_strand_id
1 'polypeptide(L)'
;MAQGDHTDYDRLLNESREMVRRALLSVEELKTVMDELNRDPELSKIGLVIFQLSFETKTLVEELLNGLDLPVLVEKLNKEENLEVLRKFFSYLGQGSKGLPSSWVPEWLADNMNKESLLNKLNNYTGNFTDPVLFLEALGSVNKIVARELALKMNWSTIIEKLSTGEDLSSLALCLRCLLEIDPLLVEDFVKKLDREKIALAVEREKNTKDLEDILLCVFVVRREGVAYDFVWSIIKAGVSNLLKKDLKEIKLFFTRIAGNELLRLFSYEGSDDREEIISVLLECMGSDNLALKVNGETNELLVEFLLRKIAKVNPVLAMDLKEKVALKYQKYLEDVVDSTETF
;
A
#
# COMPACT_ATOMS: atom_id res chain seq x y z
N MET A 1 -6.87 -11.92 30.89
CA MET A 1 -8.13 -11.14 30.80
C MET A 1 -8.49 -10.92 29.33
N ALA A 2 -8.88 -11.97 28.60
CA ALA A 2 -9.09 -11.93 27.14
C ALA A 2 -10.36 -12.73 26.71
N GLN A 3 -11.41 -12.69 27.53
CA GLN A 3 -12.70 -13.33 27.22
C GLN A 3 -13.83 -12.32 26.98
N GLY A 4 -13.57 -11.00 27.10
CA GLY A 4 -14.59 -9.95 26.92
C GLY A 4 -14.72 -9.39 25.49
N ASP A 5 -13.66 -9.46 24.67
CA ASP A 5 -13.64 -8.79 23.35
C ASP A 5 -14.42 -9.52 22.25
N HIS A 6 -14.52 -10.85 22.32
CA HIS A 6 -15.19 -11.62 21.26
C HIS A 6 -16.71 -11.47 21.29
N THR A 7 -17.31 -11.36 22.48
CA THR A 7 -18.75 -11.24 22.63
C THR A 7 -19.28 -9.89 22.14
N ASP A 8 -18.49 -8.82 22.26
CA ASP A 8 -18.92 -7.49 21.84
C ASP A 8 -18.76 -7.29 20.33
N TYR A 9 -17.70 -7.84 19.73
CA TYR A 9 -17.54 -7.83 18.28
C TYR A 9 -18.64 -8.64 17.56
N ASP A 10 -18.95 -9.85 18.04
CA ASP A 10 -20.01 -10.68 17.44
C ASP A 10 -21.38 -10.02 17.58
N ARG A 11 -21.63 -9.33 18.70
CA ARG A 11 -22.83 -8.52 18.92
C ARG A 11 -22.91 -7.40 17.89
N LEU A 12 -21.87 -6.57 17.77
CA LEU A 12 -21.82 -5.46 16.81
C LEU A 12 -21.97 -5.94 15.36
N LEU A 13 -21.35 -7.06 15.01
CA LEU A 13 -21.45 -7.63 13.67
C LEU A 13 -22.87 -8.11 13.35
N ASN A 14 -23.56 -8.71 14.31
CA ASN A 14 -24.94 -9.16 14.14
C ASN A 14 -25.92 -7.98 14.09
N GLU A 15 -25.73 -6.97 14.94
CA GLU A 15 -26.51 -5.73 14.93
C GLU A 15 -26.35 -5.00 13.59
N SER A 16 -25.11 -4.85 13.09
CA SER A 16 -24.84 -4.18 11.81
C SER A 16 -25.47 -4.94 10.63
N ARG A 17 -25.41 -6.27 10.64
CA ARG A 17 -26.02 -7.11 9.60
C ARG A 17 -27.53 -6.95 9.55
N GLU A 18 -28.20 -6.91 10.70
CA GLU A 18 -29.65 -6.71 10.73
C GLU A 18 -30.03 -5.29 10.24
N MET A 19 -29.24 -4.27 10.61
CA MET A 19 -29.42 -2.91 10.08
C MET A 19 -29.28 -2.88 8.55
N VAL A 20 -28.27 -3.54 7.99
CA VAL A 20 -28.09 -3.65 6.53
C VAL A 20 -29.26 -4.39 5.89
N ARG A 21 -29.68 -5.52 6.47
CA ARG A 21 -30.84 -6.28 5.98
C ARG A 21 -32.09 -5.41 5.89
N ARG A 22 -32.34 -4.59 6.93
CA ARG A 22 -33.47 -3.64 6.96
C ARG A 22 -33.31 -2.53 5.93
N ALA A 23 -32.13 -1.89 5.86
CA ALA A 23 -31.84 -0.84 4.91
C ALA A 23 -32.08 -1.25 3.44
N LEU A 24 -31.92 -2.55 3.12
CA LEU A 24 -32.19 -3.10 1.78
C LEU A 24 -33.67 -3.36 1.49
N LEU A 25 -34.57 -3.33 2.49
CA LEU A 25 -35.99 -3.61 2.29
C LEU A 25 -36.71 -2.46 1.61
N SER A 26 -36.46 -1.22 2.04
CA SER A 26 -37.03 -0.01 1.44
C SER A 26 -36.29 1.26 1.89
N VAL A 27 -36.59 2.38 1.22
CA VAL A 27 -36.05 3.71 1.57
C VAL A 27 -36.52 4.15 2.96
N GLU A 28 -37.74 3.78 3.37
CA GLU A 28 -38.27 4.07 4.71
C GLU A 28 -37.51 3.31 5.81
N GLU A 29 -37.15 2.05 5.55
CA GLU A 29 -36.31 1.28 6.49
C GLU A 29 -34.89 1.84 6.55
N LEU A 30 -34.31 2.25 5.42
CA LEU A 30 -33.02 2.94 5.42
C LEU A 30 -33.06 4.22 6.27
N LYS A 31 -34.12 5.03 6.17
CA LYS A 31 -34.31 6.22 7.03
C LYS A 31 -34.38 5.85 8.51
N THR A 32 -35.08 4.76 8.82
CA THR A 32 -35.16 4.28 10.21
C THR A 32 -33.79 3.85 10.73
N VAL A 33 -32.98 3.19 9.90
CA VAL A 33 -31.58 2.85 10.24
C VAL A 33 -30.74 4.11 10.45
N MET A 34 -30.89 5.14 9.60
CA MET A 34 -30.20 6.44 9.78
C MET A 34 -30.58 7.09 11.12
N ASP A 35 -31.88 7.13 11.45
CA ASP A 35 -32.36 7.69 12.71
C ASP A 35 -31.82 6.94 13.93
N GLU A 36 -31.69 5.61 13.84
CA GLU A 36 -31.08 4.77 14.88
C GLU A 36 -29.58 5.09 15.05
N LEU A 37 -28.84 5.18 13.94
CA LEU A 37 -27.41 5.52 13.96
C LEU A 37 -27.15 6.96 14.45
N ASN A 38 -28.02 7.91 14.13
CA ASN A 38 -27.92 9.29 14.61
C ASN A 38 -28.24 9.40 16.11
N ARG A 39 -29.19 8.59 16.60
CA ARG A 39 -29.56 8.57 18.02
C ARG A 39 -28.46 7.95 18.90
N ASP A 40 -27.81 6.90 18.40
CA ASP A 40 -26.72 6.22 19.08
C ASP A 40 -25.49 6.04 18.15
N PRO A 41 -24.70 7.11 17.98
CA PRO A 41 -23.64 7.21 16.97
C PRO A 41 -22.36 6.51 17.41
N GLU A 42 -22.45 5.20 17.59
CA GLU A 42 -21.31 4.34 17.86
C GLU A 42 -20.47 4.14 16.59
N LEU A 43 -19.20 4.58 16.64
CA LEU A 43 -18.31 4.63 15.46
C LEU A 43 -18.11 3.24 14.83
N SER A 44 -17.87 2.20 15.62
CA SER A 44 -17.66 0.84 15.10
C SER A 44 -18.90 0.32 14.38
N LYS A 45 -20.09 0.57 14.93
CA LYS A 45 -21.38 0.19 14.33
C LYS A 45 -21.63 0.92 13.02
N ILE A 46 -21.49 2.26 13.01
CA ILE A 46 -21.65 3.08 11.79
C ILE A 46 -20.69 2.61 10.70
N GLY A 47 -19.40 2.45 11.03
CA GLY A 47 -18.39 1.97 10.09
C GLY A 47 -18.75 0.60 9.49
N LEU A 48 -19.15 -0.36 10.34
CA LEU A 48 -19.55 -1.70 9.88
C LEU A 48 -20.76 -1.66 8.96
N VAL A 49 -21.79 -0.87 9.26
CA VAL A 49 -22.97 -0.73 8.39
C VAL A 49 -22.56 -0.16 7.03
N ILE A 50 -21.76 0.90 7.00
CA ILE A 50 -21.24 1.50 5.74
C ILE A 50 -20.45 0.47 4.93
N PHE A 51 -19.55 -0.25 5.57
CA PHE A 51 -18.72 -1.25 4.90
C PHE A 51 -19.55 -2.40 4.34
N GLN A 52 -20.46 -2.96 5.13
CA GLN A 52 -21.32 -4.07 4.70
C GLN A 52 -22.27 -3.65 3.57
N LEU A 53 -22.89 -2.48 3.69
CA LEU A 53 -23.80 -1.95 2.67
C LEU A 53 -23.08 -1.69 1.34
N SER A 54 -21.77 -1.41 1.37
CA SER A 54 -20.96 -1.18 0.16
C SER A 54 -20.79 -2.41 -0.73
N PHE A 55 -20.97 -3.62 -0.19
CA PHE A 55 -21.01 -4.85 -0.99
C PHE A 55 -22.34 -5.03 -1.72
N GLU A 56 -23.39 -4.40 -1.22
CA GLU A 56 -24.75 -4.55 -1.74
C GLU A 56 -25.06 -3.46 -2.77
N THR A 57 -24.83 -2.18 -2.41
CA THR A 57 -25.11 -1.07 -3.33
C THR A 57 -24.45 0.24 -2.92
N LYS A 58 -23.78 0.88 -3.89
CA LYS A 58 -23.15 2.20 -3.76
C LYS A 58 -24.18 3.30 -3.48
N THR A 59 -25.38 3.22 -4.06
CA THR A 59 -26.43 4.23 -3.88
C THR A 59 -26.89 4.32 -2.44
N LEU A 60 -27.14 3.19 -1.76
CA LEU A 60 -27.60 3.24 -0.37
C LEU A 60 -26.47 3.67 0.58
N VAL A 61 -25.21 3.37 0.28
CA VAL A 61 -24.08 3.93 1.05
C VAL A 61 -24.05 5.45 0.95
N GLU A 62 -24.25 5.98 -0.26
CA GLU A 62 -24.29 7.43 -0.46
C GLU A 62 -25.49 8.07 0.24
N GLU A 63 -26.68 7.48 0.12
CA GLU A 63 -27.87 7.94 0.85
C GLU A 63 -27.61 7.91 2.37
N LEU A 64 -27.09 6.80 2.90
CA LEU A 64 -26.72 6.63 4.31
C LEU A 64 -25.79 7.76 4.77
N LEU A 65 -24.67 7.97 4.08
CA LEU A 65 -23.69 8.99 4.44
C LEU A 65 -24.29 10.40 4.45
N ASN A 66 -25.16 10.71 3.48
CA ASN A 66 -25.84 12.00 3.40
C ASN A 66 -26.94 12.17 4.47
N GLY A 67 -27.42 11.09 5.07
CA GLY A 67 -28.42 11.08 6.14
C GLY A 67 -27.85 11.09 7.57
N LEU A 68 -26.52 10.98 7.73
CA LEU A 68 -25.88 11.01 9.05
C LEU A 68 -25.80 12.44 9.63
N ASP A 69 -25.98 12.57 10.94
CA ASP A 69 -25.74 13.80 11.69
C ASP A 69 -24.23 14.02 11.86
N LEU A 70 -23.64 14.72 10.89
CA LEU A 70 -22.20 14.91 10.83
C LEU A 70 -21.63 15.72 12.01
N PRO A 71 -22.27 16.81 12.50
CA PRO A 71 -21.82 17.49 13.72
C PRO A 71 -21.71 16.57 14.93
N VAL A 72 -22.71 15.72 15.17
CA VAL A 72 -22.69 14.76 16.28
C VAL A 72 -21.58 13.72 16.07
N LEU A 73 -21.40 13.24 14.84
CA LEU A 73 -20.35 12.28 14.51
C LEU A 73 -18.94 12.86 14.71
N VAL A 74 -18.72 14.13 14.36
CA VAL A 74 -17.46 14.84 14.64
C VAL A 74 -17.21 14.98 16.13
N GLU A 75 -18.24 15.32 16.91
CA GLU A 75 -18.11 15.38 18.37
C GLU A 75 -17.68 14.02 18.95
N LYS A 76 -18.26 12.92 18.45
CA LYS A 76 -17.88 11.55 18.85
C LYS A 76 -16.46 11.20 18.44
N LEU A 77 -16.08 11.48 17.20
CA LEU A 77 -14.72 11.30 16.69
C LEU A 77 -13.68 12.03 17.55
N ASN A 78 -13.99 13.26 17.98
CA ASN A 78 -13.08 14.05 18.81
C ASN A 78 -12.93 13.50 20.24
N LYS A 79 -13.99 12.86 20.77
CA LYS A 79 -14.02 12.27 22.12
C LYS A 79 -13.52 10.83 22.18
N GLU A 80 -13.42 10.12 21.05
CA GLU A 80 -12.97 8.74 21.02
C GLU A 80 -11.48 8.64 21.34
N GLU A 81 -11.13 7.97 22.44
CA GLU A 81 -9.75 7.78 22.90
C GLU A 81 -9.11 6.52 22.32
N ASN A 82 -9.91 5.55 21.88
CA ASN A 82 -9.41 4.30 21.33
C ASN A 82 -9.01 4.46 19.86
N LEU A 83 -7.70 4.50 19.62
CA LEU A 83 -7.13 4.61 18.27
C LEU A 83 -7.57 3.47 17.35
N GLU A 84 -7.80 2.27 17.87
CA GLU A 84 -8.26 1.12 17.09
C GLU A 84 -9.69 1.31 16.59
N VAL A 85 -10.56 1.95 17.40
CA VAL A 85 -11.93 2.29 16.99
C VAL A 85 -11.90 3.33 15.87
N LEU A 86 -11.09 4.38 16.03
CA LEU A 86 -10.90 5.41 15.00
C LEU A 86 -10.35 4.82 13.70
N ARG A 87 -9.32 3.97 13.79
CA ARG A 87 -8.72 3.29 12.64
C ARG A 87 -9.73 2.44 11.90
N LYS A 88 -10.48 1.59 12.61
CA LYS A 88 -11.52 0.74 12.01
C LYS A 88 -12.60 1.58 11.33
N PHE A 89 -13.06 2.63 12.01
CA PHE A 89 -14.06 3.54 11.44
C PHE A 89 -13.59 4.13 10.11
N PHE A 90 -12.40 4.74 10.06
CA PHE A 90 -11.88 5.33 8.82
C PHE A 90 -11.57 4.29 7.74
N SER A 91 -11.10 3.10 8.12
CA SER A 91 -10.86 2.00 7.18
C SER A 91 -12.15 1.54 6.52
N TYR A 92 -13.21 1.35 7.31
CA TYR A 92 -14.53 0.97 6.80
C TYR A 92 -15.18 2.08 5.98
N LEU A 93 -15.03 3.33 6.41
CA LEU A 93 -15.53 4.50 5.70
C LEU A 93 -14.85 4.65 4.34
N GLY A 94 -13.52 4.56 4.28
CA GLY A 94 -12.75 4.64 3.04
C GLY A 94 -13.06 3.49 2.08
N GLN A 95 -13.16 2.26 2.58
CA GLN A 95 -13.55 1.11 1.76
C GLN A 95 -14.99 1.23 1.24
N GLY A 96 -15.92 1.62 2.10
CA GLY A 96 -17.33 1.73 1.73
C GLY A 96 -17.60 2.84 0.72
N SER A 97 -16.93 3.98 0.90
CA SER A 97 -17.09 5.17 0.06
C SER A 97 -16.26 5.15 -1.24
N LYS A 98 -15.33 4.21 -1.41
CA LYS A 98 -14.47 4.13 -2.60
C LYS A 98 -15.27 4.10 -3.90
N GLY A 99 -15.10 5.09 -4.77
CA GLY A 99 -15.79 5.16 -6.06
C GLY A 99 -17.23 5.67 -5.99
N LEU A 100 -17.65 6.28 -4.88
CA LEU A 100 -18.86 7.09 -4.85
C LEU A 100 -18.60 8.42 -5.59
N PRO A 101 -19.45 8.80 -6.56
CA PRO A 101 -19.21 9.98 -7.39
C PRO A 101 -19.38 11.31 -6.65
N SER A 102 -20.13 11.33 -5.54
CA SER A 102 -20.55 12.57 -4.85
C SER A 102 -20.43 12.51 -3.32
N SER A 103 -19.75 11.51 -2.76
CA SER A 103 -19.61 11.40 -1.31
C SER A 103 -18.49 12.29 -0.78
N TRP A 104 -18.85 13.54 -0.47
CA TRP A 104 -18.00 14.53 0.21
C TRP A 104 -17.89 14.29 1.73
N VAL A 105 -18.77 13.46 2.28
CA VAL A 105 -18.90 13.22 3.72
C VAL A 105 -17.63 12.66 4.35
N PRO A 106 -16.94 11.65 3.79
CA PRO A 106 -15.69 11.14 4.37
C PRO A 106 -14.62 12.22 4.49
N GLU A 107 -14.40 13.00 3.43
CA GLU A 107 -13.43 14.10 3.42
C GLU A 107 -13.79 15.18 4.45
N TRP A 108 -15.07 15.56 4.52
CA TRP A 108 -15.56 16.55 5.47
C TRP A 108 -15.39 16.11 6.92
N LEU A 109 -15.66 14.84 7.24
CA LEU A 109 -15.44 14.30 8.58
C LEU A 109 -13.96 14.43 8.97
N ALA A 110 -13.04 14.05 8.07
CA ALA A 110 -11.60 14.16 8.31
C ALA A 110 -11.16 15.63 8.49
N ASP A 111 -11.71 16.56 7.72
CA ASP A 111 -11.37 17.99 7.80
C ASP A 111 -11.85 18.67 9.08
N ASN A 112 -12.97 18.20 9.65
CA ASN A 112 -13.61 18.82 10.83
C ASN A 112 -13.20 18.17 12.17
N MET A 113 -12.36 17.14 12.14
CA MET A 113 -11.77 16.60 13.37
C MET A 113 -10.77 17.57 14.01
N ASN A 114 -10.65 17.49 15.33
CA ASN A 114 -9.63 18.20 16.08
C ASN A 114 -8.26 17.54 15.86
N LYS A 115 -7.53 18.06 14.87
CA LYS A 115 -6.19 17.58 14.47
C LYS A 115 -5.16 17.65 15.59
N GLU A 116 -5.25 18.64 16.48
CA GLU A 116 -4.32 18.77 17.62
C GLU A 116 -4.54 17.67 18.66
N SER A 117 -5.81 17.40 19.00
CA SER A 117 -6.18 16.28 19.87
C SER A 117 -5.72 14.94 19.28
N LEU A 118 -5.98 14.70 17.99
CA LEU A 118 -5.51 13.49 17.31
C LEU A 118 -4.00 13.36 17.31
N LEU A 119 -3.27 14.44 17.01
CA LEU A 119 -1.82 14.44 17.04
C LEU A 119 -1.28 14.10 18.43
N ASN A 120 -1.90 14.64 19.49
CA ASN A 120 -1.56 14.29 20.86
C ASN A 120 -1.83 12.81 21.16
N LYS A 121 -2.92 12.23 20.65
CA LYS A 121 -3.22 10.79 20.79
C LYS A 121 -2.17 9.93 20.09
N LEU A 122 -1.79 10.28 18.86
CA LEU A 122 -0.77 9.56 18.09
C LEU A 122 0.62 9.63 18.76
N ASN A 123 1.02 10.81 19.23
CA ASN A 123 2.34 11.03 19.82
C ASN A 123 2.50 10.38 21.20
N ASN A 124 1.41 10.21 21.94
CA ASN A 124 1.42 9.62 23.28
C ASN A 124 0.91 8.17 23.29
N TYR A 125 0.74 7.55 22.12
CA TYR A 125 0.22 6.19 22.03
C TYR A 125 1.24 5.17 22.58
N THR A 126 0.82 4.38 23.57
CA THR A 126 1.70 3.41 24.26
C THR A 126 1.44 1.95 23.84
N GLY A 127 0.52 1.71 22.90
CA GLY A 127 0.18 0.38 22.41
C GLY A 127 1.20 -0.16 21.40
N ASN A 128 0.73 -0.88 20.38
CA ASN A 128 1.62 -1.32 19.31
C ASN A 128 2.13 -0.11 18.52
N PHE A 129 3.45 -0.03 18.34
CA PHE A 129 4.08 1.15 17.73
C PHE A 129 3.70 1.35 16.25
N THR A 130 3.13 0.33 15.59
CA THR A 130 2.61 0.42 14.22
C THR A 130 1.17 0.93 14.13
N ASP A 131 0.39 0.95 15.22
CA ASP A 131 -1.00 1.39 15.20
C ASP A 131 -1.18 2.85 14.75
N PRO A 132 -0.32 3.81 15.16
CA PRO A 132 -0.36 5.17 14.62
C PRO A 132 -0.23 5.21 13.09
N VAL A 133 0.61 4.36 12.52
CA VAL A 133 0.85 4.31 11.08
C VAL A 133 -0.33 3.70 10.34
N LEU A 134 -0.93 2.64 10.88
CA LEU A 134 -2.14 2.04 10.35
C LEU A 134 -3.35 2.98 10.44
N PHE A 135 -3.42 3.82 11.48
CA PHE A 135 -4.42 4.88 11.56
C PHE A 135 -4.24 5.91 10.45
N LEU A 136 -3.00 6.37 10.20
CA LEU A 136 -2.70 7.31 9.12
C LEU A 136 -3.05 6.74 7.74
N GLU A 137 -2.81 5.45 7.49
CA GLU A 137 -3.24 4.75 6.27
C GLU A 137 -4.78 4.78 6.13
N ALA A 138 -5.48 4.40 7.19
CA ALA A 138 -6.94 4.39 7.20
C ALA A 138 -7.51 5.80 6.95
N LEU A 139 -6.96 6.82 7.60
CA LEU A 139 -7.35 8.21 7.36
C LEU A 139 -6.99 8.66 5.94
N GLY A 140 -5.85 8.26 5.42
CA GLY A 140 -5.40 8.57 4.06
C GLY A 140 -6.28 7.95 2.98
N SER A 141 -6.97 6.84 3.27
CA SER A 141 -7.97 6.25 2.38
C SER A 141 -9.21 7.14 2.20
N VAL A 142 -9.42 8.08 3.12
CA VAL A 142 -10.55 9.01 3.15
C VAL A 142 -10.13 10.43 2.78
N ASN A 143 -9.05 10.93 3.37
CA ASN A 143 -8.51 12.26 3.12
C ASN A 143 -6.98 12.25 3.26
N LYS A 144 -6.29 12.12 2.11
CA LYS A 144 -4.82 12.09 2.04
C LYS A 144 -4.16 13.36 2.55
N ILE A 145 -4.80 14.52 2.37
CA ILE A 145 -4.24 15.81 2.77
C ILE A 145 -4.14 15.89 4.30
N VAL A 146 -5.22 15.52 5.02
CA VAL A 146 -5.23 15.50 6.48
C VAL A 146 -4.27 14.43 7.02
N ALA A 147 -4.27 13.22 6.45
CA ALA A 147 -3.35 12.16 6.85
C ALA A 147 -1.88 12.60 6.71
N ARG A 148 -1.54 13.24 5.59
CA ARG A 148 -0.22 13.81 5.35
C ARG A 148 0.13 14.90 6.36
N GLU A 149 -0.81 15.80 6.66
CA GLU A 149 -0.60 16.88 7.63
C GLU A 149 -0.27 16.32 9.03
N LEU A 150 -1.00 15.30 9.47
CA LEU A 150 -0.74 14.61 10.74
C LEU A 150 0.61 13.88 10.71
N ALA A 151 0.91 13.14 9.64
CA ALA A 151 2.15 12.42 9.47
C ALA A 151 3.39 13.34 9.57
N LEU A 152 3.33 14.54 8.98
CA LEU A 152 4.42 15.52 9.04
C LEU A 152 4.68 16.07 10.45
N LYS A 153 3.64 16.11 11.30
CA LYS A 153 3.72 16.63 12.67
C LYS A 153 3.93 15.54 13.72
N MET A 154 3.74 14.28 13.35
CA MET A 154 3.87 13.15 14.27
C MET A 154 5.31 12.98 14.75
N ASN A 155 5.47 12.61 16.02
CA ASN A 155 6.76 12.24 16.57
C ASN A 155 7.11 10.80 16.18
N TRP A 156 7.98 10.68 15.18
CA TRP A 156 8.43 9.38 14.67
C TRP A 156 9.54 8.72 15.49
N SER A 157 10.09 9.39 16.52
CA SER A 157 11.34 8.94 17.18
C SER A 157 11.27 7.50 17.69
N THR A 158 10.19 7.14 18.38
CA THR A 158 10.02 5.80 18.97
C THR A 158 9.85 4.73 17.89
N ILE A 159 9.14 5.03 16.81
CA ILE A 159 8.95 4.11 15.67
C ILE A 159 10.29 3.90 14.96
N ILE A 160 11.01 5.00 14.69
CA ILE A 160 12.32 4.99 14.04
C ILE A 160 13.31 4.19 14.88
N GLU A 161 13.39 4.42 16.18
CA GLU A 161 14.30 3.70 17.08
C GLU A 161 14.05 2.20 17.04
N LYS A 162 12.78 1.77 17.13
CA LYS A 162 12.40 0.35 17.06
C LYS A 162 12.72 -0.29 15.71
N LEU A 163 12.38 0.37 14.60
CA LEU A 163 12.63 -0.20 13.27
C LEU A 163 14.12 -0.16 12.89
N SER A 164 14.88 0.76 13.46
CA SER A 164 16.33 0.87 13.23
C SER A 164 17.12 -0.29 13.85
N THR A 165 16.53 -1.13 14.69
CA THR A 165 17.21 -2.36 15.16
C THR A 165 17.38 -3.39 14.04
N GLY A 166 16.53 -3.34 13.01
CA GLY A 166 16.46 -4.34 11.95
C GLY A 166 15.87 -5.69 12.40
N GLU A 167 15.34 -5.79 13.62
CA GLU A 167 14.78 -7.05 14.15
C GLU A 167 13.37 -7.35 13.62
N ASP A 168 12.63 -6.33 13.19
CA ASP A 168 11.23 -6.45 12.74
C ASP A 168 11.04 -5.83 11.35
N LEU A 169 11.47 -6.56 10.32
CA LEU A 169 11.32 -6.14 8.93
C LEU A 169 9.86 -6.17 8.44
N SER A 170 9.00 -7.01 9.03
CA SER A 170 7.57 -7.00 8.70
C SER A 170 6.91 -5.68 9.10
N SER A 171 7.20 -5.17 10.30
CA SER A 171 6.71 -3.85 10.72
C SER A 171 7.34 -2.71 9.91
N LEU A 172 8.60 -2.84 9.49
CA LEU A 172 9.23 -1.89 8.58
C LEU A 172 8.50 -1.84 7.24
N ALA A 173 8.31 -3.00 6.60
CA ALA A 173 7.59 -3.14 5.34
C ALA A 173 6.20 -2.51 5.43
N LEU A 174 5.47 -2.79 6.51
CA LEU A 174 4.16 -2.21 6.78
C LEU A 174 4.22 -0.68 6.86
N CYS A 175 5.14 -0.12 7.65
CA CYS A 175 5.23 1.33 7.81
C CYS A 175 5.54 2.02 6.49
N LEU A 176 6.48 1.48 5.72
CA LEU A 176 6.84 2.03 4.41
C LEU A 176 5.67 2.00 3.44
N ARG A 177 4.92 0.89 3.38
CA ARG A 177 3.73 0.75 2.52
C ARG A 177 2.65 1.77 2.90
N CYS A 178 2.30 1.86 4.18
CA CYS A 178 1.28 2.80 4.67
C CYS A 178 1.65 4.25 4.35
N LEU A 179 2.92 4.64 4.57
CA LEU A 179 3.39 5.99 4.25
C LEU A 179 3.36 6.26 2.73
N LEU A 180 3.73 5.27 1.92
CA LEU A 180 3.73 5.38 0.47
C LEU A 180 2.33 5.61 -0.09
N GLU A 181 1.31 4.98 0.49
CA GLU A 181 -0.09 5.16 0.08
C GLU A 181 -0.60 6.58 0.35
N ILE A 182 -0.03 7.27 1.34
CA ILE A 182 -0.35 8.66 1.69
C ILE A 182 0.42 9.62 0.79
N ASP A 183 1.75 9.60 0.87
CA ASP A 183 2.66 10.48 0.11
C ASP A 183 4.07 9.87 0.06
N PRO A 184 4.64 9.59 -1.13
CA PRO A 184 6.02 9.14 -1.31
C PRO A 184 7.07 9.97 -0.57
N LEU A 185 6.87 11.29 -0.43
CA LEU A 185 7.81 12.18 0.28
C LEU A 185 7.88 11.88 1.78
N LEU A 186 6.81 11.35 2.38
CA LEU A 186 6.84 10.93 3.79
C LEU A 186 7.75 9.71 3.98
N VAL A 187 7.74 8.79 3.02
CA VAL A 187 8.64 7.62 3.04
C VAL A 187 10.08 8.08 2.97
N GLU A 188 10.38 9.07 2.13
CA GLU A 188 11.72 9.66 2.01
C GLU A 188 12.24 10.22 3.35
N ASP A 189 11.46 11.08 4.00
CA ASP A 189 11.82 11.68 5.28
C ASP A 189 11.91 10.65 6.40
N PHE A 190 11.14 9.57 6.30
CA PHE A 190 11.15 8.46 7.24
C PHE A 190 12.43 7.62 7.10
N VAL A 191 12.76 7.16 5.88
CA VAL A 191 13.92 6.28 5.64
C VAL A 191 15.25 6.96 5.93
N LYS A 192 15.36 8.27 5.73
CA LYS A 192 16.58 9.04 6.06
C LYS A 192 16.95 8.99 7.54
N LYS A 193 15.98 8.71 8.42
CA LYS A 193 16.17 8.68 9.87
C LYS A 193 16.46 7.27 10.38
N LEU A 194 16.32 6.24 9.55
CA LEU A 194 16.56 4.86 9.92
C LEU A 194 18.06 4.51 9.95
N ASP A 195 18.44 3.58 10.81
CA ASP A 195 19.80 3.00 10.80
C ASP A 195 19.99 2.08 9.58
N ARG A 196 20.53 2.68 8.51
CA ARG A 196 20.74 2.03 7.22
C ARG A 196 21.56 0.75 7.30
N GLU A 197 22.56 0.70 8.16
CA GLU A 197 23.53 -0.41 8.19
C GLU A 197 22.91 -1.63 8.83
N LYS A 198 22.18 -1.43 9.94
CA LYS A 198 21.43 -2.51 10.59
C LYS A 198 20.31 -3.05 9.71
N ILE A 199 19.55 -2.18 9.05
CA ILE A 199 18.46 -2.62 8.16
C ILE A 199 19.03 -3.37 6.95
N ALA A 200 20.12 -2.90 6.33
CA ALA A 200 20.73 -3.62 5.21
C ALA A 200 21.20 -5.03 5.62
N LEU A 201 21.83 -5.16 6.80
CA LEU A 201 22.23 -6.48 7.34
C LEU A 201 21.02 -7.38 7.66
N ALA A 202 19.93 -6.80 8.15
CA ALA A 202 18.69 -7.54 8.39
C ALA A 202 18.07 -8.05 7.09
N VAL A 203 17.98 -7.18 6.07
CA VAL A 203 17.47 -7.51 4.74
C VAL A 203 18.29 -8.62 4.08
N GLU A 204 19.62 -8.62 4.26
CA GLU A 204 20.49 -9.70 3.77
C GLU A 204 20.16 -11.06 4.39
N ARG A 205 19.60 -11.08 5.60
CA ARG A 205 19.29 -12.31 6.36
C ARG A 205 17.80 -12.69 6.34
N GLU A 206 16.96 -11.83 5.77
CA GLU A 206 15.51 -12.03 5.76
C GLU A 206 15.15 -13.28 4.92
N LYS A 207 14.22 -14.08 5.45
CA LYS A 207 13.73 -15.28 4.76
C LYS A 207 12.33 -15.07 4.20
N ASN A 208 11.58 -14.11 4.73
CA ASN A 208 10.27 -13.74 4.24
C ASN A 208 10.41 -12.90 2.97
N THR A 209 10.20 -13.54 1.83
CA THR A 209 10.28 -12.91 0.51
C THR A 209 9.26 -11.79 0.33
N LYS A 210 8.11 -11.83 1.02
CA LYS A 210 7.09 -10.79 0.91
C LYS A 210 7.53 -9.48 1.57
N ASP A 211 8.12 -9.56 2.76
CA ASP A 211 8.61 -8.37 3.48
C ASP A 211 9.75 -7.71 2.69
N LEU A 212 10.61 -8.53 2.07
CA LEU A 212 11.62 -8.07 1.14
C LEU A 212 11.03 -7.36 -0.09
N GLU A 213 10.01 -7.96 -0.74
CA GLU A 213 9.31 -7.36 -1.87
C GLU A 213 8.70 -6.00 -1.49
N ASP A 214 8.00 -5.92 -0.37
CA ASP A 214 7.34 -4.70 0.11
C ASP A 214 8.36 -3.59 0.45
N ILE A 215 9.47 -3.93 1.12
CA ILE A 215 10.56 -2.98 1.42
C ILE A 215 11.19 -2.48 0.11
N LEU A 216 11.54 -3.38 -0.80
CA LEU A 216 12.20 -3.02 -2.07
C LEU A 216 11.29 -2.14 -2.94
N LEU A 217 9.99 -2.44 -3.01
CA LEU A 217 9.01 -1.66 -3.75
C LEU A 217 8.94 -0.22 -3.21
N CYS A 218 8.81 -0.05 -1.89
CA CYS A 218 8.70 1.27 -1.28
C CYS A 218 9.96 2.11 -1.50
N VAL A 219 11.11 1.48 -1.28
CA VAL A 219 12.42 2.11 -1.45
C VAL A 219 12.68 2.52 -2.90
N PHE A 220 12.19 1.75 -3.88
CA PHE A 220 12.32 2.11 -5.28
C PHE A 220 11.42 3.30 -5.66
N VAL A 221 10.16 3.35 -5.20
CA VAL A 221 9.27 4.48 -5.55
C VAL A 221 9.87 5.82 -5.08
N VAL A 222 10.48 5.85 -3.88
CA VAL A 222 11.18 7.01 -3.34
C VAL A 222 12.41 7.41 -4.18
N ARG A 223 13.11 6.45 -4.80
CA ARG A 223 14.30 6.72 -5.63
C ARG A 223 13.99 7.65 -6.81
N ARG A 224 12.80 7.54 -7.41
CA ARG A 224 12.40 8.32 -8.60
C ARG A 224 12.39 9.83 -8.33
N GLU A 225 12.34 10.23 -7.06
CA GLU A 225 12.30 11.63 -6.63
C GLU A 225 13.68 12.18 -6.18
N GLY A 226 14.72 11.32 -6.10
CA GLY A 226 16.12 11.73 -6.23
C GLY A 226 16.95 12.03 -4.96
N VAL A 227 16.49 11.73 -3.74
CA VAL A 227 17.11 12.34 -2.52
C VAL A 227 17.54 11.36 -1.41
N ALA A 228 17.27 10.05 -1.54
CA ALA A 228 17.69 9.01 -0.55
C ALA A 228 18.59 7.90 -1.15
N TYR A 229 19.48 8.26 -2.07
CA TYR A 229 20.19 7.33 -2.94
C TYR A 229 20.96 6.23 -2.19
N ASP A 230 21.69 6.56 -1.13
CA ASP A 230 22.59 5.62 -0.43
C ASP A 230 21.85 4.59 0.43
N PHE A 231 20.79 4.99 1.13
CA PHE A 231 19.93 4.07 1.88
C PHE A 231 19.26 3.10 0.90
N VAL A 232 18.63 3.67 -0.13
CA VAL A 232 17.97 2.92 -1.21
C VAL A 232 18.90 1.88 -1.81
N TRP A 233 20.13 2.29 -2.11
CA TRP A 233 21.13 1.40 -2.67
C TRP A 233 21.53 0.28 -1.73
N SER A 234 21.78 0.59 -0.46
CA SER A 234 22.18 -0.39 0.54
C SER A 234 21.13 -1.50 0.69
N ILE A 235 19.85 -1.10 0.69
CA ILE A 235 18.72 -2.05 0.78
C ILE A 235 18.53 -2.85 -0.51
N ILE A 236 18.57 -2.23 -1.69
CA ILE A 236 18.47 -2.97 -2.97
C ILE A 236 19.60 -3.98 -3.08
N LYS A 237 20.82 -3.58 -2.73
CA LYS A 237 21.99 -4.45 -2.77
C LYS A 237 21.84 -5.64 -1.82
N ALA A 238 21.37 -5.41 -0.59
CA ALA A 238 21.13 -6.45 0.39
C ALA A 238 20.01 -7.40 -0.02
N GLY A 239 18.90 -6.87 -0.55
CA GLY A 239 17.78 -7.67 -1.01
C GLY A 239 18.16 -8.57 -2.18
N VAL A 240 18.92 -8.05 -3.15
CA VAL A 240 19.40 -8.88 -4.27
C VAL A 240 20.44 -9.91 -3.81
N SER A 241 21.35 -9.53 -2.91
CA SER A 241 22.30 -10.45 -2.26
C SER A 241 21.59 -11.63 -1.60
N ASN A 242 20.55 -11.34 -0.81
CA ASN A 242 19.71 -12.36 -0.19
C ASN A 242 19.03 -13.27 -1.22
N LEU A 243 18.35 -12.69 -2.21
CA LEU A 243 17.62 -13.44 -3.24
C LEU A 243 18.55 -14.35 -4.06
N LEU A 244 19.78 -13.90 -4.31
CA LEU A 244 20.79 -14.66 -5.03
C LEU A 244 21.60 -15.62 -4.18
N LYS A 245 21.49 -15.54 -2.85
CA LYS A 245 22.36 -16.25 -1.90
C LYS A 245 23.85 -16.00 -2.17
N LYS A 246 24.20 -14.76 -2.54
CA LYS A 246 25.57 -14.32 -2.83
C LYS A 246 25.96 -13.17 -1.90
N ASP A 247 27.24 -13.05 -1.55
CA ASP A 247 27.70 -12.00 -0.64
C ASP A 247 27.53 -10.59 -1.25
N LEU A 248 27.13 -9.61 -0.43
CA LEU A 248 27.04 -8.20 -0.82
C LEU A 248 28.29 -7.67 -1.52
N LYS A 249 29.48 -8.14 -1.12
CA LYS A 249 30.76 -7.68 -1.71
C LYS A 249 30.95 -8.17 -3.15
N GLU A 250 30.30 -9.27 -3.52
CA GLU A 250 30.41 -9.91 -4.82
C GLU A 250 29.44 -9.32 -5.86
N ILE A 251 28.45 -8.54 -5.40
CA ILE A 251 27.44 -7.93 -6.25
C ILE A 251 27.78 -6.46 -6.52
N LYS A 252 27.93 -6.12 -7.80
CA LYS A 252 27.89 -4.74 -8.29
C LYS A 252 26.58 -4.53 -9.03
N LEU A 253 25.79 -3.55 -8.60
CA LEU A 253 24.64 -3.08 -9.40
C LEU A 253 25.04 -1.82 -10.18
N PHE A 254 24.47 -1.67 -11.36
CA PHE A 254 24.61 -0.47 -12.16
C PHE A 254 23.23 -0.09 -12.68
N PHE A 255 22.90 1.19 -12.60
CA PHE A 255 21.77 1.70 -13.39
C PHE A 255 22.29 2.12 -14.75
N THR A 256 21.70 1.56 -15.79
CA THR A 256 21.91 2.03 -17.15
C THR A 256 20.60 2.60 -17.66
N ARG A 257 20.67 3.79 -18.25
CA ARG A 257 19.52 4.41 -18.90
C ARG A 257 19.52 4.00 -20.37
N ILE A 258 18.53 3.23 -20.80
CA ILE A 258 18.37 2.83 -22.21
C ILE A 258 17.06 3.41 -22.72
N ALA A 259 17.14 4.26 -23.75
CA ALA A 259 15.97 4.86 -24.39
C ALA A 259 14.99 5.55 -23.41
N GLY A 260 15.52 6.19 -22.36
CA GLY A 260 14.73 6.87 -21.33
C GLY A 260 14.33 5.99 -20.13
N ASN A 261 14.49 4.67 -20.23
CA ASN A 261 14.16 3.71 -19.17
C ASN A 261 15.34 3.49 -18.22
N GLU A 262 15.06 3.39 -16.92
CA GLU A 262 16.04 3.00 -15.91
C GLU A 262 16.12 1.47 -15.81
N LEU A 263 17.30 0.91 -16.04
CA LEU A 263 17.55 -0.52 -16.01
C LEU A 263 18.60 -0.83 -14.94
N LEU A 264 18.23 -1.59 -13.91
CA LEU A 264 19.17 -2.14 -12.93
C LEU A 264 19.86 -3.35 -13.55
N ARG A 265 21.15 -3.21 -13.83
CA ARG A 265 22.05 -4.29 -14.24
C ARG A 265 22.78 -4.84 -13.03
N LEU A 266 22.88 -6.15 -12.98
CA LEU A 266 23.61 -6.88 -11.95
C LEU A 266 24.90 -7.45 -12.52
N PHE A 267 25.99 -7.33 -11.77
CA PHE A 267 27.25 -8.00 -12.08
C PHE A 267 27.72 -8.73 -10.82
N SER A 268 27.90 -10.04 -10.93
CA SER A 268 28.49 -10.87 -9.90
C SER A 268 29.95 -11.14 -10.26
N TYR A 269 30.88 -10.92 -9.34
CA TYR A 269 32.28 -11.25 -9.51
C TYR A 269 32.53 -12.67 -9.01
N GLU A 270 32.44 -13.67 -9.90
CA GLU A 270 33.35 -14.84 -9.95
C GLU A 270 33.02 -15.80 -11.11
N GLY A 271 34.02 -16.02 -11.98
CA GLY A 271 34.54 -17.38 -12.18
C GLY A 271 33.85 -18.36 -13.15
N SER A 272 32.87 -17.97 -13.95
CA SER A 272 32.48 -18.77 -15.12
C SER A 272 32.46 -17.91 -16.37
N ASP A 273 33.15 -18.36 -17.42
CA ASP A 273 33.16 -17.82 -18.79
C ASP A 273 31.77 -17.85 -19.48
N ASP A 274 30.69 -18.01 -18.71
CA ASP A 274 29.32 -18.00 -19.18
C ASP A 274 28.47 -17.06 -18.33
N ARG A 275 28.10 -15.96 -19.01
CA ARG A 275 26.82 -15.23 -18.97
C ARG A 275 26.58 -14.22 -17.85
N GLU A 276 26.36 -13.00 -18.33
CA GLU A 276 25.52 -11.98 -17.71
C GLU A 276 24.22 -12.60 -17.17
N GLU A 277 24.14 -12.83 -15.86
CA GLU A 277 22.89 -13.20 -15.23
C GLU A 277 22.05 -11.92 -15.04
N ILE A 278 21.34 -11.53 -16.10
CA ILE A 278 20.38 -10.42 -16.05
C ILE A 278 19.18 -10.89 -15.23
N ILE A 279 19.18 -10.60 -13.92
CA ILE A 279 17.96 -10.70 -13.12
C ILE A 279 17.07 -9.50 -13.49
N SER A 280 16.29 -9.66 -14.54
CA SER A 280 15.25 -8.69 -14.95
C SER A 280 14.00 -8.72 -14.05
N VAL A 281 13.97 -9.54 -13.01
CA VAL A 281 12.70 -9.93 -12.35
C VAL A 281 12.20 -8.95 -11.29
N LEU A 282 12.97 -7.95 -10.86
CA LEU A 282 12.50 -6.94 -9.90
C LEU A 282 12.06 -5.60 -10.52
N LEU A 283 12.28 -5.38 -11.82
CA LEU A 283 12.06 -4.06 -12.46
C LEU A 283 10.79 -3.94 -13.29
N GLU A 284 10.02 -5.01 -13.45
CA GLU A 284 8.89 -5.03 -14.40
C GLU A 284 7.57 -4.45 -13.88
N CYS A 285 7.50 -4.04 -12.61
CA CYS A 285 6.28 -3.46 -12.03
C CYS A 285 6.15 -1.95 -12.20
N MET A 286 7.06 -1.29 -12.94
CA MET A 286 7.33 0.14 -12.76
C MET A 286 7.15 0.99 -14.02
N GLY A 287 5.92 1.03 -14.54
CA GLY A 287 5.35 2.21 -15.23
C GLY A 287 6.25 2.95 -16.22
N SER A 288 6.83 2.25 -17.20
CA SER A 288 7.34 2.86 -18.43
C SER A 288 6.40 2.54 -19.58
N ASP A 289 5.96 3.57 -20.29
CA ASP A 289 5.04 3.46 -21.43
C ASP A 289 5.66 2.73 -22.64
N ASN A 290 6.94 2.35 -22.59
CA ASN A 290 7.61 1.62 -23.67
C ASN A 290 8.55 0.54 -23.12
N LEU A 291 7.97 -0.63 -22.83
CA LEU A 291 8.67 -1.81 -22.31
C LEU A 291 9.40 -2.58 -23.43
N ALA A 292 10.64 -3.02 -23.17
CA ALA A 292 11.33 -4.03 -23.95
C ALA A 292 12.04 -5.00 -22.99
N LEU A 293 11.57 -6.23 -22.93
CA LEU A 293 12.23 -7.33 -22.25
C LEU A 293 13.28 -7.95 -23.17
N LYS A 294 14.50 -8.18 -22.68
CA LYS A 294 15.43 -9.15 -23.26
C LYS A 294 15.95 -10.03 -22.13
N VAL A 295 15.76 -11.34 -22.28
CA VAL A 295 16.34 -12.38 -21.43
C VAL A 295 17.09 -13.32 -22.38
N ASN A 296 18.42 -13.33 -22.34
CA ASN A 296 19.30 -14.24 -23.10
C ASN A 296 18.97 -14.49 -24.59
N GLY A 297 18.32 -13.55 -25.28
CA GLY A 297 17.96 -13.69 -26.69
C GLY A 297 16.67 -14.47 -26.98
N GLU A 298 15.98 -15.05 -25.99
CA GLU A 298 14.72 -15.77 -26.20
C GLU A 298 13.67 -15.43 -25.11
N THR A 299 12.48 -15.05 -25.55
CA THR A 299 11.36 -14.59 -24.71
C THR A 299 10.66 -15.79 -24.07
N ASN A 300 10.54 -15.83 -22.74
CA ASN A 300 9.75 -16.85 -22.04
C ASN A 300 8.32 -16.34 -21.78
N GLU A 301 7.38 -16.72 -22.65
CA GLU A 301 5.96 -16.31 -22.61
C GLU A 301 5.30 -16.55 -21.24
N LEU A 302 5.65 -17.63 -20.55
CA LEU A 302 5.06 -17.98 -19.24
C LEU A 302 5.42 -16.97 -18.16
N LEU A 303 6.63 -16.40 -18.21
CA LEU A 303 7.06 -15.37 -17.26
C LEU A 303 6.31 -14.06 -17.53
N VAL A 304 6.15 -13.69 -18.81
CA VAL A 304 5.42 -12.49 -19.22
C VAL A 304 3.94 -12.60 -18.84
N GLU A 305 3.32 -13.75 -19.04
CA GLU A 305 1.92 -13.96 -18.65
C GLU A 305 1.73 -13.93 -17.12
N PHE A 306 2.66 -14.53 -16.37
CA PHE A 306 2.66 -14.48 -14.91
C PHE A 306 2.76 -13.04 -14.37
N LEU A 307 3.63 -12.22 -14.99
CA LEU A 307 3.83 -10.82 -14.62
C LEU A 307 2.63 -9.94 -14.99
N LEU A 308 2.05 -10.10 -16.19
CA LEU A 308 0.83 -9.40 -16.59
C LEU A 308 -0.33 -9.68 -15.63
N ARG A 309 -0.46 -10.91 -15.11
CA ARG A 309 -1.47 -11.26 -14.10
C ARG A 309 -1.23 -10.58 -12.75
N LYS A 310 0.03 -10.37 -12.34
CA LYS A 310 0.36 -9.62 -11.11
C LYS A 310 0.14 -8.12 -11.28
N ILE A 311 0.54 -7.55 -12.42
CA ILE A 311 0.35 -6.13 -12.74
C ILE A 311 -1.14 -5.81 -12.86
N ALA A 312 -1.96 -6.68 -13.46
CA ALA A 312 -3.40 -6.47 -13.59
C ALA A 312 -4.13 -6.33 -12.25
N LYS A 313 -3.58 -6.91 -11.17
CA LYS A 313 -4.15 -6.79 -9.82
C LYS A 313 -3.90 -5.43 -9.17
N VAL A 314 -2.83 -4.75 -9.58
CA VAL A 314 -2.38 -3.48 -8.99
C VAL A 314 -2.74 -2.30 -9.90
N ASN A 315 -2.65 -2.48 -11.22
CA ASN A 315 -2.98 -1.48 -12.23
C ASN A 315 -3.52 -2.16 -13.51
N PRO A 316 -4.85 -2.35 -13.63
CA PRO A 316 -5.48 -3.06 -14.75
C PRO A 316 -5.27 -2.38 -16.11
N VAL A 317 -5.20 -1.04 -16.13
CA VAL A 317 -5.03 -0.24 -17.35
C VAL A 317 -3.63 -0.44 -17.92
N LEU A 318 -2.61 -0.39 -17.05
CA LEU A 318 -1.22 -0.67 -17.43
C LEU A 318 -1.05 -2.12 -17.93
N ALA A 319 -1.72 -3.08 -17.31
CA ALA A 319 -1.64 -4.49 -17.73
C ALA A 319 -2.24 -4.74 -19.13
N MET A 320 -3.32 -4.04 -19.48
CA MET A 320 -3.94 -4.15 -20.81
C MET A 320 -3.05 -3.55 -21.89
N ASP A 321 -2.49 -2.37 -21.66
CA ASP A 321 -1.61 -1.67 -22.59
C ASP A 321 -0.27 -2.45 -22.79
N LEU A 322 0.25 -3.06 -21.71
CA LEU A 322 1.41 -3.95 -21.80
C LEU A 322 1.09 -5.24 -22.59
N LYS A 323 -0.10 -5.82 -22.44
CA LYS A 323 -0.52 -7.01 -23.19
C LYS A 323 -0.57 -6.75 -24.70
N GLU A 324 -1.11 -5.59 -25.13
CA GLU A 324 -1.14 -5.20 -26.55
C GLU A 324 0.26 -4.93 -27.10
N LYS A 325 1.13 -4.26 -26.34
CA LYS A 325 2.53 -3.98 -26.75
C LYS A 325 3.39 -5.23 -26.82
N VAL A 326 3.20 -6.18 -25.90
CA VAL A 326 3.86 -7.50 -25.94
C VAL A 326 3.40 -8.27 -27.18
N ALA A 327 2.10 -8.29 -27.48
CA ALA A 327 1.58 -8.96 -28.67
C ALA A 327 2.17 -8.37 -29.97
N LEU A 328 2.22 -7.04 -30.09
CA LEU A 328 2.83 -6.35 -31.25
C LEU A 328 4.33 -6.63 -31.40
N LYS A 329 5.09 -6.67 -30.30
CA LYS A 329 6.52 -7.01 -30.35
C LYS A 329 6.78 -8.48 -30.64
N TYR A 330 5.93 -9.36 -30.16
CA TYR A 330 6.04 -10.79 -30.43
C TYR A 330 5.70 -11.10 -31.89
N GLN A 331 4.70 -10.40 -32.44
CA GLN A 331 4.36 -10.46 -33.86
C GLN A 331 5.51 -9.93 -34.73
N LYS A 332 6.11 -8.79 -34.35
CA LYS A 332 7.29 -8.25 -35.04
C LYS A 332 8.51 -9.16 -34.93
N TYR A 333 8.74 -9.81 -33.80
CA TYR A 333 9.81 -10.80 -33.62
C TYR A 333 9.57 -12.04 -34.49
N LEU A 334 8.33 -12.53 -34.58
CA LEU A 334 7.97 -13.63 -35.48
C LEU A 334 8.12 -13.23 -36.96
N GLU A 335 7.75 -12.00 -37.34
CA GLU A 335 7.98 -11.45 -38.67
C GLU A 335 9.48 -11.33 -38.98
N ASP A 336 10.29 -10.78 -38.06
CA ASP A 336 11.75 -10.67 -38.20
C ASP A 336 12.42 -12.06 -38.26
N VAL A 337 11.89 -13.05 -37.54
CA VAL A 337 12.36 -14.45 -37.57
C VAL A 337 11.97 -15.13 -38.90
N VAL A 338 10.75 -14.91 -39.39
CA VAL A 338 10.29 -15.42 -40.70
C VAL A 338 11.09 -14.79 -41.85
N ASP A 339 11.34 -13.49 -41.82
CA ASP A 339 12.18 -12.79 -42.81
C ASP A 339 13.65 -13.24 -42.74
N SER A 340 14.15 -13.61 -41.55
CA SER A 340 15.50 -14.17 -41.39
C SER A 340 15.63 -15.62 -41.88
N THR A 341 14.51 -16.33 -42.07
CA THR A 341 14.49 -17.68 -42.66
C THR A 341 14.37 -17.68 -44.19
N GLU A 342 14.11 -16.54 -44.83
CA GLU A 342 14.16 -16.41 -46.30
C GLU A 342 15.59 -16.19 -46.85
N THR A 343 16.60 -16.15 -45.98
CA THR A 343 18.03 -16.04 -46.36
C THR A 343 18.89 -17.28 -46.04
N PHE A 344 18.28 -18.47 -46.07
CA PHE A 344 19.02 -19.74 -46.13
C PHE A 344 18.60 -20.63 -47.30
#